data_AF-A0A8N4I9M1-F1
#
_entry.id   AF-A0A8N4I9M1-F1
#
_cell.length_a   1.000
_cell.length_b   1.000
_cell.length_c   1.000
_cell.angle_alpha   90.00
_cell.angle_beta   90.00
_cell.angle_gamma   90.00
#
_symmetry.space_group_name_H-M   'P 1'
#
loop_
_entity.id
_entity.type
_entity.pdbx_description
1 polymer ?
#
loop_
_entity_poly.entity_id
_entity_poly.type
_entity_poly.pdbx_seq_one_letter_code
_entity_poly.pdbx_strand_id
1 'polypeptide(L)'
;QPAPVIRRTPEATHNTPLDCIDLNVRFLTKIYHPNIDKLGRICLDILKDKWSPALQIRTVLLSIQALLSAPNPDDPLSDNIAKHWKANEAEAVEKAKDWTRLYAGGA
;
A
#
# COMPACT_ATOMS: atom_id res chain seq x y z
N GLN A 1 -13.33 2.74 2.02
CA GLN A 1 -11.87 2.79 1.87
C GLN A 1 -11.41 1.35 1.64
N PRO A 2 -10.71 1.05 0.54
CA PRO A 2 -10.15 -0.30 0.33
C PRO A 2 -9.18 -0.62 1.48
N ALA A 3 -9.28 -1.81 2.04
CA ALA A 3 -8.40 -2.25 3.13
C ALA A 3 -7.26 -3.12 2.56
N PRO A 4 -6.00 -2.91 2.99
CA PRO A 4 -4.91 -3.79 2.64
C PRO A 4 -5.06 -5.14 3.34
N VAL A 5 -4.61 -6.22 2.68
CA VAL A 5 -4.51 -7.54 3.31
C VAL A 5 -3.06 -7.77 3.72
N ILE A 6 -2.88 -8.13 4.99
CA ILE A 6 -1.59 -8.46 5.59
C ILE A 6 -1.43 -9.98 5.54
N ARG A 7 -0.39 -10.48 4.88
CA ARG A 7 0.00 -11.90 4.90
C ARG A 7 1.41 -12.04 5.48
N ARG A 8 1.60 -13.03 6.34
CA ARG A 8 2.95 -13.50 6.68
C ARG A 8 3.47 -14.34 5.52
N THR A 9 4.74 -14.16 5.16
CA THR A 9 5.40 -15.03 4.19
C THR A 9 5.45 -16.47 4.74
N PRO A 10 5.07 -17.51 3.95
CA PRO A 10 5.00 -18.89 4.44
C PRO A 10 6.36 -19.58 4.70
N GLU A 11 7.49 -18.90 4.53
CA GLU A 11 8.80 -19.57 4.38
C GLU A 11 9.70 -19.51 5.62
N ALA A 12 9.19 -19.04 6.76
CA ALA A 12 9.95 -19.04 8.00
C ALA A 12 10.08 -20.47 8.57
N THR A 13 11.26 -21.09 8.38
CA THR A 13 11.65 -22.29 9.13
C THR A 13 11.89 -21.93 10.60
N HIS A 14 11.90 -22.92 11.51
CA HIS A 14 12.11 -22.72 12.96
C HIS A 14 13.40 -21.98 13.34
N ASN A 15 14.36 -21.86 12.42
CA ASN A 15 15.63 -21.16 12.61
C ASN A 15 15.70 -19.78 11.94
N THR A 16 14.61 -19.30 11.34
CA THR A 16 14.59 -17.97 10.71
C THR A 16 14.60 -16.92 11.82
N PRO A 17 15.61 -16.04 11.89
CA PRO A 17 15.62 -14.95 12.86
C PRO A 17 14.34 -14.12 12.71
N LEU A 18 13.75 -13.69 13.84
CA LEU A 18 12.47 -12.97 13.81
C LEU A 18 12.59 -11.69 12.97
N ASP A 19 13.74 -11.04 12.99
CA ASP A 19 14.14 -9.88 12.18
C ASP A 19 14.23 -10.17 10.67
N CYS A 20 14.29 -11.45 10.25
CA CYS A 20 14.26 -11.87 8.85
C CYS A 20 12.86 -12.26 8.34
N ILE A 21 11.81 -12.17 9.17
CA ILE A 21 10.44 -12.48 8.73
C ILE A 21 9.88 -11.27 7.98
N ASP A 22 9.89 -11.34 6.65
CA ASP A 22 9.30 -10.32 5.80
C ASP A 22 7.77 -10.23 5.98
N LEU A 23 7.29 -9.05 6.37
CA LEU A 23 5.85 -8.75 6.42
C LEU A 23 5.35 -8.33 5.03
N ASN A 24 4.61 -9.22 4.35
CA ASN A 24 4.05 -8.91 3.04
C ASN A 24 2.65 -8.29 3.16
N VAL A 25 2.57 -6.97 2.93
CA VAL A 25 1.30 -6.23 2.92
C VAL A 25 0.98 -5.76 1.51
N ARG A 26 -0.22 -6.08 1.04
CA ARG A 26 -0.70 -5.64 -0.28
C ARG A 26 -2.20 -5.42 -0.32
N PHE A 27 -2.65 -4.59 -1.25
CA PHE A 27 -4.06 -4.48 -1.59
C PHE A 27 -4.49 -5.64 -2.48
N LEU A 28 -5.60 -6.31 -2.13
CA LEU A 28 -6.26 -7.25 -3.04
C LEU A 28 -7.26 -6.53 -3.93
N THR A 29 -7.91 -5.50 -3.39
CA THR A 29 -8.79 -4.62 -4.13
C THR A 29 -8.00 -3.70 -5.04
N LYS A 30 -8.42 -3.57 -6.29
CA LYS A 30 -7.82 -2.62 -7.22
C LYS A 30 -7.96 -1.20 -6.68
N ILE A 31 -6.89 -0.42 -6.76
CA ILE A 31 -6.82 0.95 -6.27
C ILE A 31 -6.08 1.84 -7.26
N TYR A 32 -6.54 3.08 -7.39
CA TYR A 32 -5.89 4.09 -8.22
C TYR A 32 -5.07 5.01 -7.32
N HIS A 33 -3.77 4.75 -7.20
CA HIS A 33 -2.90 5.46 -6.27
C HIS A 33 -1.45 5.50 -6.78
N PRO A 34 -0.69 6.61 -6.63
CA PRO A 34 0.69 6.73 -7.12
C PRO A 34 1.66 5.73 -6.48
N ASN A 35 1.50 5.49 -5.17
CA ASN A 35 2.40 4.62 -4.38
C ASN A 35 1.92 3.16 -4.27
N ILE A 36 0.94 2.76 -5.07
CA ILE A 36 0.44 1.37 -5.12
C ILE A 36 0.45 0.91 -6.58
N ASP A 37 0.98 -0.29 -6.81
CA ASP A 37 1.05 -0.84 -8.17
C ASP A 37 -0.18 -1.69 -8.53
N LYS A 38 -0.21 -2.19 -9.78
CA LYS A 38 -1.30 -3.04 -10.29
C LYS A 38 -1.47 -4.36 -9.54
N LEU A 39 -0.44 -4.82 -8.83
CA LEU A 39 -0.45 -6.04 -8.02
C LEU A 39 -0.81 -5.75 -6.55
N GLY A 40 -1.07 -4.48 -6.22
CA GLY A 40 -1.40 -4.01 -4.88
C GLY A 40 -0.20 -3.85 -3.95
N ARG A 41 1.04 -3.94 -4.46
CA ARG A 41 2.26 -3.73 -3.65
C ARG A 41 2.34 -2.27 -3.22
N ILE A 42 2.79 -2.05 -1.98
CA ILE A 42 2.91 -0.73 -1.35
C ILE A 42 4.40 -0.42 -1.18
N CYS A 43 4.85 0.77 -1.58
CA CYS A 43 6.19 1.24 -1.22
C CYS A 43 6.11 1.94 0.14
N LEU A 44 6.58 1.26 1.18
CA LEU A 44 6.64 1.81 2.53
C LEU A 44 7.92 1.27 3.19
N ASP A 45 8.75 2.18 3.70
CA ASP A 45 10.03 1.89 4.35
C ASP A 45 9.86 0.99 5.60
N ILE A 46 8.78 1.19 6.37
CA ILE A 46 8.45 0.34 7.53
C ILE A 46 8.06 -1.10 7.17
N LEU A 47 7.86 -1.41 5.88
CA LEU A 47 7.62 -2.77 5.37
C LEU A 47 8.89 -3.43 4.82
N LYS A 48 10.02 -2.71 4.83
CA LYS A 48 11.32 -3.18 4.33
C LYS A 48 12.36 -3.11 5.46
N ASP A 49 13.24 -2.12 5.39
CA ASP A 49 14.43 -1.94 6.22
C ASP A 49 14.13 -1.43 7.62
N LYS A 50 12.97 -0.76 7.81
CA LYS A 50 12.55 -0.28 9.14
C LYS A 50 11.58 -1.22 9.83
N TRP A 51 11.34 -2.40 9.26
CA TRP A 51 10.49 -3.40 9.90
C TRP A 51 11.16 -3.95 11.17
N SER A 52 10.37 -4.21 12.20
CA SER A 52 10.81 -4.87 13.42
C SER A 52 9.67 -5.74 13.96
N PRO A 53 9.95 -6.91 14.56
CA PRO A 53 8.93 -7.70 15.27
C PRO A 53 8.23 -6.91 16.39
N ALA A 54 8.86 -5.84 16.89
CA ALA A 54 8.29 -4.95 17.90
C ALA A 54 7.28 -3.93 17.33
N LEU A 55 7.28 -3.70 16.01
CA LEU A 55 6.29 -2.82 15.37
C LEU A 55 4.92 -3.50 15.38
N GLN A 56 3.95 -2.84 16.02
CA GLN A 56 2.58 -3.32 16.05
C GLN A 56 1.94 -3.22 14.67
N ILE A 57 1.12 -4.22 14.31
CA ILE A 57 0.29 -4.18 13.09
C ILE A 57 -0.52 -2.89 13.00
N ARG A 58 -0.97 -2.36 14.15
CA ARG A 58 -1.65 -1.06 14.25
C ARG A 58 -0.83 0.07 13.63
N THR A 59 0.47 0.15 13.91
CA THR A 59 1.36 1.18 13.36
C THR A 59 1.46 1.04 11.85
N VAL A 60 1.61 -0.20 11.35
CA VAL A 60 1.65 -0.48 9.90
C VAL A 60 0.37 0.00 9.20
N LEU A 61 -0.80 -0.32 9.77
CA LEU A 61 -2.09 0.09 9.24
C LEU A 61 -2.28 1.62 9.25
N LEU A 62 -1.82 2.30 10.30
CA LEU A 62 -1.86 3.75 10.40
C LEU A 62 -0.98 4.43 9.35
N SER A 63 0.22 3.91 9.12
CA SER A 63 1.10 4.43 8.08
C SER A 63 0.52 4.23 6.68
N ILE A 64 -0.14 3.09 6.42
CA ILE A 64 -0.86 2.87 5.15
C ILE A 64 -2.05 3.85 5.03
N GLN A 65 -2.81 4.09 6.10
CA GLN A 65 -3.91 5.06 6.10
C GLN A 65 -3.42 6.48 5.82
N ALA A 66 -2.28 6.86 6.40
CA ALA A 66 -1.64 8.14 6.15
C ALA A 66 -1.22 8.25 4.68
N LEU A 67 -0.60 7.21 4.11
CA LEU A 67 -0.21 7.18 2.69
C LEU A 67 -1.41 7.32 1.75
N LEU A 68 -2.53 6.66 2.05
CA LEU A 68 -3.77 6.79 1.25
C LEU A 68 -4.36 8.20 1.30
N SER A 69 -4.11 8.93 2.38
CA SER A 69 -4.63 10.29 2.59
C SER A 69 -3.70 11.36 2.02
N ALA A 70 -2.39 11.07 1.96
CA ALA A 70 -1.35 11.95 1.43
C ALA A 70 -0.42 11.14 0.50
N PRO A 71 -0.80 10.98 -0.78
CA PRO A 71 0.04 10.30 -1.76
C PRO A 71 1.37 11.04 -1.99
N ASN A 72 2.43 10.30 -2.30
CA ASN A 72 3.72 10.87 -2.69
C ASN A 72 4.02 10.58 -4.18
N PRO A 73 3.67 11.48 -5.11
CA PRO A 73 3.91 11.25 -6.54
C PRO A 73 5.39 11.46 -6.96
N ASP A 74 6.28 11.86 -6.04
CA ASP A 74 7.73 11.96 -6.29
C ASP A 74 8.48 10.64 -6.07
N ASP A 75 7.89 9.71 -5.31
CA ASP A 75 8.38 8.33 -5.14
C ASP A 75 7.29 7.30 -5.51
N PRO A 76 6.91 7.21 -6.80
CA PRO A 76 5.77 6.40 -7.20
C PRO A 76 6.13 4.92 -7.44
N LEU A 77 5.14 4.05 -7.25
CA LEU A 77 5.16 2.70 -7.82
C LEU A 77 4.44 2.62 -9.17
N SER A 78 3.61 3.62 -9.48
CA SER A 78 2.83 3.72 -10.71
C SER A 78 3.11 5.05 -11.42
N ASP A 79 4.15 5.08 -12.27
CA ASP A 79 4.59 6.31 -12.98
C ASP A 79 3.47 7.01 -13.74
N ASN A 80 2.60 6.26 -14.42
CA ASN A 80 1.49 6.84 -15.18
C ASN A 80 0.46 7.50 -14.27
N ILE A 81 0.20 6.93 -13.09
CA ILE A 81 -0.72 7.49 -12.10
C ILE A 81 -0.09 8.73 -11.47
N ALA A 82 1.21 8.68 -11.16
CA ALA A 82 1.96 9.80 -10.60
C ALA A 82 2.02 11.00 -11.56
N LYS A 83 2.29 10.76 -12.85
CA LYS A 83 2.25 11.80 -13.89
C LYS A 83 0.86 12.43 -14.00
N HIS A 84 -0.21 11.63 -13.95
CA HIS A 84 -1.58 12.13 -13.95
C HIS A 84 -1.87 12.96 -12.68
N TRP A 85 -1.46 12.49 -11.50
CA TRP A 85 -1.62 13.22 -10.24
C TRP A 85 -0.90 14.56 -10.23
N LYS A 86 0.32 14.62 -10.76
CA LYS A 86 1.11 15.85 -10.90
C LYS A 86 0.54 16.82 -11.92
N ALA A 87 -0.07 16.31 -12.99
CA ALA A 87 -0.67 17.14 -14.04
C ALA A 87 -2.02 17.73 -13.60
N ASN A 88 -2.87 16.91 -12.95
CA ASN A 88 -4.21 17.31 -12.52
C ASN A 88 -4.66 16.48 -11.30
N GLU A 89 -4.33 16.95 -10.11
CA GLU A 89 -4.66 16.26 -8.87
C GLU A 89 -6.17 16.09 -8.67
N ALA A 90 -6.97 17.11 -8.99
CA ALA A 90 -8.41 17.07 -8.82
C ALA A 90 -9.05 15.95 -9.65
N GLU A 91 -8.63 15.81 -10.92
CA GLU A 91 -9.09 14.74 -11.80
C GLU A 91 -8.59 13.35 -11.34
N ALA A 92 -7.33 13.27 -10.87
CA ALA A 92 -6.79 12.04 -10.32
C ALA A 92 -7.55 11.56 -9.08
N VAL A 93 -7.95 12.49 -8.21
CA VAL A 93 -8.78 12.22 -7.02
C VAL A 93 -10.18 11.75 -7.42
N GLU A 94 -10.83 12.38 -8.40
CA GLU A 94 -12.14 11.89 -8.88
C GLU A 94 -12.03 10.48 -9.47
N LYS A 95 -10.99 10.22 -10.26
CA LYS A 95 -10.72 8.87 -10.79
C LYS A 95 -10.47 7.84 -9.69
N ALA A 96 -9.79 8.24 -8.60
CA ALA A 96 -9.60 7.38 -7.44
C ALA A 96 -10.92 7.08 -6.70
N LYS A 97 -11.82 8.06 -6.60
CA LYS A 97 -13.18 7.85 -6.08
C LYS A 97 -13.98 6.90 -6.96
N ASP A 98 -13.91 7.05 -8.29
CA ASP A 98 -14.59 6.15 -9.23
C ASP A 98 -14.11 4.70 -9.07
N TRP A 99 -12.79 4.50 -8.99
CA TRP A 99 -12.22 3.17 -8.72
C TRP A 99 -12.66 2.61 -7.37
N THR A 100 -12.74 3.46 -6.35
CA THR A 100 -13.24 3.06 -5.03
C THR A 100 -14.69 2.58 -5.13
N ARG A 101 -15.56 3.29 -5.86
CA ARG A 101 -16.96 2.87 -6.08
C ARG A 101 -17.02 1.54 -6.84
N LEU A 102 -16.20 1.36 -7.88
CA LEU A 102 -16.21 0.17 -8.74
C LEU A 102 -15.65 -1.09 -8.07
N TYR A 103 -14.57 -0.96 -7.28
CA TYR A 103 -13.82 -2.11 -6.79
C TYR A 103 -13.91 -2.31 -5.28
N ALA A 104 -14.26 -1.27 -4.52
CA ALA A 104 -14.29 -1.29 -3.05
C ALA A 104 -15.67 -0.98 -2.46
N GLY A 105 -16.73 -0.95 -3.28
CA GLY A 105 -18.12 -0.72 -2.86
C GLY A 105 -18.78 -1.88 -2.12
N GLY A 106 -18.19 -3.09 -2.18
CA GLY A 106 -18.75 -4.30 -1.57
C GLY A 106 -19.93 -4.88 -2.36
N ALA A 107 -19.89 -6.20 -2.57
CA ALA A 107 -21.08 -7.05 -2.68
C ALA A 107 -21.36 -7.61 -1.28
#